data_AF-A0A8C5H839-F1
#
_entry.id   AF-A0A8C5H839-F1
#
_cell.length_a   1.000
_cell.length_b   1.000
_cell.length_c   1.000
_cell.angle_alpha   90.00
_cell.angle_beta   90.00
_cell.angle_gamma   90.00
#
_symmetry.space_group_name_H-M   'P 1'
#
loop_
_entity.id
_entity.type
_entity.pdbx_description
1 polymer ?
#
loop_
_entity_poly.entity_id
_entity_poly.type
_entity_poly.pdbx_seq_one_letter_code
_entity_poly.pdbx_strand_id
1 'polypeptide(L)'
;MHINSAILCIFAVVLCIFQCILEYLGGHTKLDQGPHVAPRPRDKYETIFKKINGLLLIGGAVDLETSDFAKVAKIFYKLALKANDAGDFFPIWGTCLGMQLLTVLVAEKNLLTATPAENLSLPLDLTQEADTSRMFSEIPHELRCALTKEPLTGNFHHYGLEVKNFNASTKLRNFFSVLSTNVANNGVHFVSTVEGKKYPFYGWRANLNFPHSRHAVQLSSLMAEFFINEGRNSLHQNDVKDEELIYGYTPIYSANFSGYEQAYFF
;
A
#
# COMPACT_ATOMS: atom_id res chain seq x y z
N MET A 1 7.15 -28.28 5.58
CA MET A 1 5.77 -27.86 5.28
C MET A 1 5.76 -26.34 5.32
N HIS A 2 6.04 -25.71 4.18
CA HIS A 2 6.29 -24.27 4.09
C HIS A 2 4.96 -23.51 4.05
N ILE A 3 4.57 -22.89 5.17
CA ILE A 3 3.42 -22.00 5.28
C ILE A 3 3.86 -20.58 4.87
N ASN A 4 4.50 -20.45 3.70
CA ASN A 4 5.02 -19.17 3.20
C ASN A 4 3.96 -18.38 2.39
N SER A 5 2.79 -18.99 2.11
CA SER A 5 1.83 -18.43 1.17
C SER A 5 0.67 -17.67 1.80
N ALA A 6 0.40 -17.75 3.11
CA ALA A 6 -0.87 -17.27 3.65
C ALA A 6 -1.05 -15.74 3.58
N ILE A 7 -0.01 -14.93 3.82
CA ILE A 7 -0.13 -13.47 3.90
C ILE A 7 -0.16 -12.81 2.51
N LEU A 8 0.63 -13.31 1.55
CA LEU A 8 0.49 -12.90 0.15
C LEU A 8 -0.77 -13.50 -0.49
N CYS A 9 -1.23 -14.70 -0.09
CA CYS A 9 -2.50 -15.26 -0.56
C CYS A 9 -3.70 -14.49 -0.03
N ILE A 10 -3.67 -13.95 1.19
CA ILE A 10 -4.76 -13.11 1.68
C ILE A 10 -4.91 -11.87 0.81
N PHE A 11 -3.81 -11.23 0.38
CA PHE A 11 -3.87 -10.14 -0.61
C PHE A 11 -4.09 -10.61 -2.07
N ALA A 12 -3.74 -11.85 -2.41
CA ALA A 12 -4.03 -12.41 -3.73
C ALA A 12 -5.52 -12.77 -3.90
N VAL A 13 -6.22 -13.15 -2.81
CA VAL A 13 -7.68 -13.35 -2.82
C VAL A 13 -8.42 -12.00 -2.88
N VAL A 14 -7.79 -10.90 -2.45
CA VAL A 14 -8.32 -9.52 -2.50
C VAL A 14 -8.37 -8.95 -3.94
N LEU A 15 -7.72 -9.59 -4.92
CA LEU A 15 -7.62 -9.12 -6.31
C LEU A 15 -8.96 -9.10 -7.10
N CYS A 16 -10.03 -9.71 -6.57
CA CYS A 16 -11.34 -9.69 -7.25
C CYS A 16 -12.12 -8.40 -7.03
N ILE A 17 -11.80 -7.65 -5.98
CA ILE A 17 -12.48 -6.38 -5.62
C ILE A 17 -11.57 -5.19 -5.92
N PHE A 18 -10.25 -5.40 -5.92
CA PHE A 18 -9.25 -4.36 -6.19
C PHE A 18 -8.30 -4.81 -7.29
N GLN A 19 -8.32 -4.10 -8.42
CA GLN A 19 -7.26 -4.25 -9.40
C GLN A 19 -5.98 -3.67 -8.80
N CYS A 20 -5.06 -4.55 -8.41
CA CYS A 20 -3.68 -4.16 -8.26
C CYS A 20 -3.24 -3.68 -9.64
N ILE A 21 -2.81 -2.43 -9.78
CA ILE A 21 -2.36 -1.92 -11.08
C ILE A 21 -0.98 -2.54 -11.39
N LEU A 22 -0.89 -3.85 -11.49
CA LEU A 22 0.31 -4.58 -11.91
C LEU A 22 0.26 -4.82 -13.43
N GLU A 23 -0.92 -5.16 -13.97
CA GLU A 23 -1.20 -5.31 -15.40
C GLU A 23 -0.95 -4.06 -16.26
N TYR A 24 -0.89 -2.88 -15.64
CA TYR A 24 -0.87 -1.60 -16.37
C TYR A 24 0.33 -0.71 -16.03
N LEU A 25 1.26 -1.17 -15.17
CA LEU A 25 2.35 -0.33 -14.61
C LEU A 25 3.77 -0.69 -15.02
N GLY A 26 3.99 -1.61 -15.96
CA GLY A 26 5.33 -1.84 -16.54
C GLY A 26 6.43 -1.84 -15.45
N GLY A 27 6.21 -2.61 -14.38
CA GLY A 27 7.05 -2.61 -13.19
C GLY A 27 8.40 -3.22 -13.51
N HIS A 28 9.31 -2.42 -14.06
CA HIS A 28 10.66 -2.84 -14.42
C HIS A 28 11.45 -3.20 -13.15
N THR A 29 11.62 -4.50 -12.90
CA THR A 29 12.81 -4.98 -12.20
C THR A 29 13.98 -4.89 -13.18
N LYS A 30 15.21 -4.69 -12.68
CA LYS A 30 16.44 -4.38 -13.43
C LYS A 30 16.89 -5.39 -14.51
N LEU A 31 16.04 -6.32 -14.94
CA LEU A 31 16.40 -7.48 -15.73
C LEU A 31 15.76 -7.58 -17.12
N ASP A 32 15.10 -6.54 -17.65
CA ASP A 32 14.52 -6.64 -19.00
C ASP A 32 14.79 -5.43 -19.90
N GLN A 33 15.52 -5.67 -20.99
CA GLN A 33 15.59 -4.81 -22.18
C GLN A 33 14.52 -5.24 -23.21
N GLY A 34 13.29 -5.46 -22.73
CA GLY A 34 12.10 -5.74 -23.54
C GLY A 34 11.34 -4.45 -23.96
N PRO A 35 10.44 -4.54 -24.96
CA PRO A 35 9.84 -3.39 -25.61
C PRO A 35 8.98 -2.55 -24.65
N HIS A 36 9.16 -1.24 -24.70
CA HIS A 36 8.40 -0.25 -23.92
C HIS A 36 6.89 -0.42 -24.07
N VAL A 37 6.18 -0.74 -22.98
CA VAL A 37 4.72 -0.61 -22.92
C VAL A 37 4.38 0.88 -22.85
N ALA A 38 3.95 1.46 -23.96
CA ALA A 38 3.64 2.89 -24.04
C ALA A 38 2.50 3.29 -23.05
N PRO A 39 2.53 4.50 -22.47
CA PRO A 39 1.45 5.01 -21.64
C PRO A 39 0.10 4.97 -22.38
N ARG A 40 -0.93 4.44 -21.73
CA ARG A 40 -2.28 4.39 -22.31
C ARG A 40 -2.94 5.79 -22.24
N PRO A 41 -3.88 6.12 -23.16
CA PRO A 41 -4.63 7.38 -23.08
C PRO A 41 -5.37 7.54 -21.76
N ARG A 42 -5.47 8.78 -21.27
CA ARG A 42 -6.12 9.13 -19.98
C ARG A 42 -7.53 8.55 -19.84
N ASP A 43 -8.31 8.58 -20.91
CA ASP A 43 -9.70 8.10 -20.94
C ASP A 43 -9.83 6.61 -20.55
N LYS A 44 -8.77 5.82 -20.77
CA LYS A 44 -8.73 4.42 -20.37
C LYS A 44 -8.62 4.26 -18.85
N TYR A 45 -7.84 5.09 -18.17
CA TYR A 45 -7.73 5.05 -16.71
C TYR A 45 -9.01 5.54 -16.03
N GLU A 46 -9.69 6.53 -16.60
CA GLU A 46 -11.00 6.98 -16.11
C GLU A 46 -12.07 5.89 -16.26
N THR A 47 -12.00 5.10 -17.33
CA THR A 47 -12.87 3.94 -17.53
C THR A 47 -12.59 2.86 -16.49
N ILE A 48 -11.32 2.51 -16.25
CA ILE A 48 -10.92 1.52 -15.23
C ILE A 48 -11.34 1.98 -13.84
N PHE A 49 -11.10 3.25 -13.50
CA PHE A 49 -11.46 3.82 -12.21
C PHE A 49 -12.94 3.58 -11.88
N LYS A 50 -13.85 3.81 -12.83
CA LYS A 50 -15.30 3.61 -12.66
C LYS A 50 -15.73 2.15 -12.48
N LYS A 51 -14.87 1.19 -12.82
CA LYS A 51 -15.14 -0.25 -12.74
C LYS A 51 -14.63 -0.92 -11.47
N ILE A 52 -13.68 -0.30 -10.76
CA ILE A 52 -13.05 -0.87 -9.56
C ILE A 52 -13.50 -0.14 -8.30
N ASN A 53 -13.48 -0.80 -7.14
CA ASN A 53 -14.01 -0.20 -5.89
C ASN A 53 -12.93 0.42 -4.99
N GLY A 54 -11.68 0.46 -5.44
CA GLY A 54 -10.57 1.07 -4.71
C GLY A 54 -9.24 0.76 -5.38
N LEU A 55 -8.15 1.21 -4.76
CA LEU A 55 -6.81 1.07 -5.33
C LEU A 55 -5.78 0.57 -4.31
N LEU A 56 -5.03 -0.46 -4.68
CA LEU A 56 -3.84 -0.91 -3.95
C LEU A 56 -2.56 -0.46 -4.66
N LEU A 57 -1.76 0.36 -4.00
CA LEU A 57 -0.41 0.77 -4.40
C LEU A 57 0.62 -0.08 -3.63
N ILE A 58 1.30 -0.96 -4.35
CA ILE A 58 2.22 -1.94 -3.75
C ILE A 58 3.62 -1.38 -3.45
N GLY A 59 4.44 -2.20 -2.79
CA GLY A 59 5.86 -1.96 -2.63
C GLY A 59 6.64 -2.06 -3.95
N GLY A 60 7.90 -1.64 -3.93
CA GLY A 60 8.76 -1.63 -5.11
C GLY A 60 9.96 -0.69 -4.93
N ALA A 61 10.67 -0.43 -6.03
CA ALA A 61 11.90 0.37 -6.04
C ALA A 61 11.98 1.32 -7.27
N VAL A 62 10.85 1.67 -7.87
CA VAL A 62 10.78 2.61 -8.99
C VAL A 62 10.77 4.06 -8.50
N ASP A 63 11.12 4.99 -9.40
CA ASP A 63 11.15 6.42 -9.09
C ASP A 63 9.76 7.00 -8.76
N LEU A 64 9.64 7.80 -7.71
CA LEU A 64 8.35 8.29 -7.19
C LEU A 64 7.77 9.48 -7.95
N GLU A 65 8.49 10.05 -8.91
CA GLU A 65 8.06 11.25 -9.65
C GLU A 65 7.97 11.01 -11.16
N THR A 66 8.89 10.21 -11.71
CA THR A 66 9.10 10.04 -13.16
C THR A 66 8.69 8.67 -13.70
N SER A 67 8.53 7.65 -12.83
CA SER A 67 8.09 6.32 -13.26
C SER A 67 6.64 6.33 -13.74
N ASP A 68 6.30 5.37 -14.61
CA ASP A 68 4.91 5.21 -15.05
C ASP A 68 3.99 4.77 -13.91
N PHE A 69 4.52 4.01 -12.93
CA PHE A 69 3.86 3.75 -11.65
C PHE A 69 3.40 5.04 -10.97
N ALA A 70 4.32 6.00 -10.80
CA ALA A 70 4.02 7.27 -10.16
C ALA A 70 3.02 8.11 -10.98
N LYS A 71 3.17 8.17 -12.30
CA LYS A 71 2.28 8.93 -13.19
C LYS A 71 0.85 8.42 -13.14
N VAL A 72 0.66 7.10 -13.22
CA VAL A 72 -0.67 6.48 -13.21
C VAL A 72 -1.29 6.56 -11.81
N ALA A 73 -0.54 6.27 -10.75
CA ALA A 73 -1.02 6.45 -9.38
C ALA A 73 -1.48 7.89 -9.13
N LYS A 74 -0.80 8.90 -9.68
CA LYS A 74 -1.24 10.31 -9.62
C LYS A 74 -2.58 10.56 -10.33
N ILE A 75 -2.87 9.86 -11.42
CA ILE A 75 -4.18 9.93 -12.10
C ILE A 75 -5.26 9.38 -11.17
N PHE A 76 -5.09 8.17 -10.64
CA PHE A 76 -6.08 7.55 -9.75
C PHE A 76 -6.24 8.31 -8.44
N TYR A 77 -5.17 8.83 -7.85
CA TYR A 77 -5.22 9.68 -6.66
C TYR A 77 -6.12 10.90 -6.88
N LYS A 78 -6.00 11.58 -8.02
CA LYS A 78 -6.86 12.72 -8.37
C LYS A 78 -8.31 12.32 -8.61
N LEU A 79 -8.55 11.18 -9.25
CA LEU A 79 -9.89 10.64 -9.46
C LEU A 79 -10.55 10.29 -8.12
N ALA A 80 -9.82 9.63 -7.23
CA ALA A 80 -10.29 9.27 -5.90
C ALA A 80 -10.61 10.50 -5.05
N LEU A 81 -9.77 11.55 -5.06
CA LEU A 81 -10.10 12.82 -4.39
C LEU A 81 -11.43 13.39 -4.89
N LYS A 82 -11.59 13.47 -6.22
CA LYS A 82 -12.81 14.01 -6.84
C LYS A 82 -14.05 13.16 -6.51
N ALA A 83 -13.93 11.83 -6.52
CA ALA A 83 -15.01 10.93 -6.17
C ALA A 83 -15.44 11.13 -4.71
N ASN A 84 -14.49 11.09 -3.77
CA ASN A 84 -14.78 11.27 -2.36
C ASN A 84 -15.34 12.67 -2.04
N ASP A 85 -14.86 13.73 -2.72
CA ASP A 85 -15.44 15.08 -2.60
C ASP A 85 -16.88 15.17 -3.12
N ALA A 86 -17.25 14.31 -4.08
CA ALA A 86 -18.60 14.18 -4.61
C ALA A 86 -19.48 13.20 -3.80
N GLY A 87 -18.95 12.61 -2.72
CA GLY A 87 -19.65 11.61 -1.91
C GLY A 87 -19.61 10.18 -2.45
N ASP A 88 -18.83 9.92 -3.50
CA ASP A 88 -18.56 8.58 -4.02
C ASP A 88 -17.30 8.03 -3.37
N PHE A 89 -17.48 7.09 -2.44
CA PHE A 89 -16.40 6.58 -1.61
C PHE A 89 -15.40 5.79 -2.46
N PHE A 90 -14.11 6.14 -2.39
CA PHE A 90 -13.07 5.42 -3.12
C PHE A 90 -11.79 5.33 -2.28
N PRO A 91 -11.48 4.16 -1.70
CA PRO A 91 -10.31 4.00 -0.84
C PRO A 91 -9.03 3.74 -1.63
N ILE A 92 -7.91 4.23 -1.08
CA ILE A 92 -6.56 3.92 -1.59
C ILE A 92 -5.73 3.33 -0.45
N TRP A 93 -5.11 2.18 -0.69
CA TRP A 93 -4.12 1.59 0.22
C TRP A 93 -2.72 1.69 -0.38
N GLY A 94 -1.77 2.20 0.38
CA GLY A 94 -0.35 2.23 0.01
C GLY A 94 0.49 1.36 0.92
N THR A 95 1.21 0.40 0.34
CA THR A 95 2.18 -0.45 1.06
C THR A 95 3.61 -0.07 0.67
N CYS A 96 4.47 0.22 1.65
CA CYS A 96 5.88 0.55 1.44
C CYS A 96 6.09 1.68 0.39
N LEU A 97 6.45 1.36 -0.86
CA LEU A 97 6.57 2.33 -1.97
C LEU A 97 5.23 3.05 -2.22
N GLY A 98 4.11 2.35 -2.15
CA GLY A 98 2.78 2.95 -2.28
C GLY A 98 2.49 4.00 -1.20
N MET A 99 2.88 3.73 0.05
CA MET A 99 2.76 4.72 1.13
C MET A 99 3.69 5.91 0.90
N GLN A 100 4.94 5.67 0.51
CA GLN A 100 5.88 6.72 0.15
C GLN A 100 5.28 7.62 -0.94
N LEU A 101 4.74 7.02 -2.01
CA LEU A 101 4.11 7.74 -3.10
C LEU A 101 2.92 8.58 -2.64
N LEU A 102 2.03 8.04 -1.78
CA LEU A 102 0.93 8.80 -1.22
C LEU A 102 1.41 10.07 -0.48
N THR A 103 2.49 9.96 0.29
CA THR A 103 3.06 11.14 0.98
C THR A 103 3.62 12.17 0.00
N VAL A 104 4.26 11.74 -1.09
CA VAL A 104 4.75 12.62 -2.16
C VAL A 104 3.59 13.31 -2.87
N LEU A 105 2.53 12.57 -3.19
CA LEU A 105 1.33 13.10 -3.86
C LEU A 105 0.60 14.15 -3.01
N VAL A 106 0.47 13.92 -1.70
CA VAL A 106 -0.17 14.87 -0.77
C VAL A 106 0.73 16.08 -0.49
N ALA A 107 2.03 15.88 -0.28
CA ALA A 107 2.96 16.98 -0.05
C ALA A 107 3.23 17.81 -1.31
N GLU A 108 3.00 17.22 -2.49
CA GLU A 108 3.40 17.72 -3.82
C GLU A 108 4.91 17.96 -3.94
N LYS A 109 5.70 17.24 -3.15
CA LYS A 109 7.16 17.21 -3.17
C LYS A 109 7.67 15.98 -2.44
N ASN A 110 8.84 15.48 -2.85
CA ASN A 110 9.51 14.42 -2.12
C ASN A 110 10.09 14.92 -0.78
N LEU A 111 9.55 14.41 0.33
CA LEU A 111 9.98 14.71 1.70
C LEU A 111 10.65 13.52 2.40
N LEU A 112 10.94 12.46 1.65
CA LEU A 112 11.52 11.25 2.19
C LEU A 112 13.00 11.47 2.53
N THR A 113 13.43 10.87 3.62
CA THR A 113 14.83 10.87 4.07
C THR A 113 15.34 9.44 4.17
N ALA A 114 16.66 9.29 4.30
CA ALA A 114 17.27 7.99 4.50
C ALA A 114 16.86 7.42 5.87
N THR A 115 16.06 6.37 5.85
CA THR A 115 15.59 5.62 7.02
C THR A 115 15.87 4.14 6.75
N PRO A 116 17.13 3.69 6.71
CA PRO A 116 17.45 2.30 6.41
C PRO A 116 16.86 1.40 7.50
N ALA A 117 15.92 0.55 7.10
CA ALA A 117 15.46 -0.59 7.86
C ALA A 117 15.26 -1.72 6.85
N GLU A 118 16.28 -2.56 6.74
CA GLU A 118 16.34 -3.68 5.80
C GLU A 118 16.32 -4.98 6.58
N ASN A 119 15.42 -5.89 6.21
CA ASN A 119 15.28 -7.22 6.81
C ASN A 119 15.02 -7.20 8.32
N LEU A 120 14.17 -6.27 8.77
CA LEU A 120 13.81 -6.13 10.17
C LEU A 120 12.32 -6.25 10.39
N SER A 121 11.94 -7.10 11.34
CA SER A 121 10.58 -7.15 11.85
C SER A 121 10.50 -6.33 13.13
N LEU A 122 9.59 -5.34 13.15
CA LEU A 122 9.45 -4.39 14.25
C LEU A 122 8.03 -4.44 14.84
N PRO A 123 7.87 -4.22 16.16
CA PRO A 123 6.60 -3.77 16.72
C PRO A 123 6.27 -2.37 16.20
N LEU A 124 5.05 -1.90 16.44
CA LEU A 124 4.63 -0.54 16.10
C LEU A 124 4.59 0.34 17.37
N ASP A 125 5.24 1.50 17.30
CA ASP A 125 5.09 2.53 18.32
C ASP A 125 3.81 3.32 18.01
N LEU A 126 2.68 2.85 18.57
CA LEU A 126 1.36 3.46 18.35
C LEU A 126 1.29 4.88 18.93
N THR A 127 0.69 5.79 18.18
CA THR A 127 0.36 7.14 18.66
C THR A 127 -1.03 7.17 19.31
N GLN A 128 -1.39 8.30 19.90
CA GLN A 128 -2.74 8.51 20.41
C GLN A 128 -3.81 8.43 19.31
N GLU A 129 -3.49 8.81 18.07
CA GLU A 129 -4.46 8.78 16.97
C GLU A 129 -4.86 7.35 16.59
N ALA A 130 -4.06 6.34 16.97
CA ALA A 130 -4.41 4.94 16.79
C ALA A 130 -5.67 4.53 17.57
N ASP A 131 -5.94 5.16 18.73
CA ASP A 131 -7.06 4.80 19.62
C ASP A 131 -8.42 5.00 18.98
N THR A 132 -8.55 6.02 18.12
CA THR A 132 -9.81 6.38 17.45
C THR A 132 -9.73 6.19 15.94
N SER A 133 -8.72 5.49 15.46
CA SER A 133 -8.49 5.29 14.03
C SER A 133 -9.49 4.34 13.40
N ARG A 134 -9.81 4.54 12.12
CA ARG A 134 -10.64 3.60 11.37
C ARG A 134 -9.88 2.30 11.15
N MET A 135 -8.61 2.40 10.75
CA MET A 135 -7.78 1.24 10.42
C MET A 135 -7.61 0.25 11.59
N PHE A 136 -7.54 0.73 12.83
CA PHE A 136 -7.36 -0.13 14.00
C PHE A 136 -8.62 -0.37 14.83
N SER A 137 -9.78 0.11 14.37
CA SER A 137 -11.04 0.05 15.12
C SER A 137 -11.50 -1.39 15.43
N GLU A 138 -11.25 -2.33 14.52
CA GLU A 138 -11.68 -3.73 14.65
C GLU A 138 -10.57 -4.66 15.16
N ILE A 139 -9.37 -4.14 15.47
CA ILE A 139 -8.28 -4.96 16.01
C ILE A 139 -8.59 -5.37 17.45
N PRO A 140 -8.66 -6.68 17.77
CA PRO A 140 -8.90 -7.13 19.14
C PRO A 140 -7.81 -6.66 20.10
N HIS A 141 -8.17 -6.37 21.35
CA HIS A 141 -7.25 -5.86 22.37
C HIS A 141 -5.97 -6.69 22.55
N GLU A 142 -6.08 -8.03 22.50
CA GLU A 142 -4.93 -8.93 22.55
C GLU A 142 -3.96 -8.69 21.39
N LEU A 143 -4.46 -8.62 20.17
CA LEU A 143 -3.66 -8.36 18.98
C LEU A 143 -3.10 -6.92 18.98
N ARG A 144 -3.85 -5.96 19.52
CA ARG A 144 -3.36 -4.58 19.73
C ARG A 144 -2.20 -4.53 20.73
N CYS A 145 -2.25 -5.33 21.79
CA CYS A 145 -1.12 -5.52 22.70
C CYS A 145 0.08 -6.17 21.99
N ALA A 146 -0.15 -7.18 21.15
CA ALA A 146 0.90 -7.85 20.40
C ALA A 146 1.57 -6.89 19.38
N LEU A 147 0.79 -6.04 18.70
CA LEU A 147 1.30 -5.02 17.77
C LEU A 147 2.38 -4.12 18.36
N THR A 148 2.29 -3.79 19.65
CA THR A 148 3.24 -2.89 20.34
C THR A 148 4.44 -3.61 20.94
N LYS A 149 4.44 -4.94 21.00
CA LYS A 149 5.44 -5.74 21.73
C LYS A 149 6.16 -6.77 20.88
N GLU A 150 5.48 -7.31 19.88
CA GLU A 150 6.00 -8.37 19.02
C GLU A 150 6.45 -7.78 17.67
N PRO A 151 7.49 -8.37 17.05
CA PRO A 151 7.97 -7.95 15.75
C PRO A 151 7.03 -8.42 14.63
N LEU A 152 5.86 -7.77 14.50
CA LEU A 152 4.77 -8.16 13.58
C LEU A 152 4.83 -7.47 12.21
N THR A 153 5.66 -6.45 12.03
CA THR A 153 5.74 -5.69 10.77
C THR A 153 7.12 -5.78 10.13
N GLY A 154 7.20 -6.37 8.93
CA GLY A 154 8.46 -6.46 8.19
C GLY A 154 8.85 -5.12 7.54
N ASN A 155 10.12 -4.75 7.58
CA ASN A 155 10.66 -3.50 7.05
C ASN A 155 11.83 -3.79 6.09
N PHE A 156 11.69 -3.31 4.84
CA PHE A 156 12.70 -3.34 3.79
C PHE A 156 12.62 -2.06 2.97
N HIS A 157 13.32 -1.03 3.42
CA HIS A 157 13.36 0.24 2.71
C HIS A 157 14.60 1.03 3.08
N HIS A 158 15.07 1.83 2.12
CA HIS A 158 16.17 2.78 2.38
C HIS A 158 15.63 4.17 2.74
N TYR A 159 14.38 4.47 2.38
CA TYR A 159 13.77 5.78 2.53
C TYR A 159 12.43 5.70 3.25
N GLY A 160 12.07 6.77 3.95
CA GLY A 160 10.85 6.88 4.73
C GLY A 160 10.54 8.33 5.06
N LEU A 161 9.34 8.57 5.57
CA LEU A 161 8.93 9.90 5.98
C LEU A 161 9.28 10.10 7.46
N GLU A 162 10.32 10.90 7.73
CA GLU A 162 10.67 11.29 9.10
C GLU A 162 9.50 12.04 9.76
N VAL A 163 9.28 11.78 11.05
CA VAL A 163 8.21 12.44 11.83
C VAL A 163 8.38 13.96 11.82
N LYS A 164 9.63 14.45 11.87
CA LYS A 164 9.96 15.87 11.74
C LYS A 164 9.49 16.46 10.41
N ASN A 165 9.72 15.77 9.30
CA ASN A 165 9.32 16.23 7.96
C ASN A 165 7.81 16.19 7.78
N PHE A 166 7.14 15.17 8.33
CA PHE A 166 5.68 15.12 8.41
C PHE A 166 5.15 16.36 9.14
N ASN A 167 5.67 16.65 10.35
CA ASN A 167 5.23 17.75 11.18
C ASN A 167 5.50 19.13 10.54
N ALA A 168 6.61 19.29 9.81
CA ALA A 168 6.92 20.52 9.08
C ALA A 168 5.97 20.77 7.89
N SER A 169 5.29 19.74 7.37
CA SER A 169 4.41 19.85 6.21
C SER A 169 2.95 20.04 6.63
N THR A 170 2.43 21.27 6.47
CA THR A 170 1.01 21.56 6.72
C THR A 170 0.07 20.71 5.86
N LYS A 171 0.45 20.41 4.60
CA LYS A 171 -0.34 19.54 3.72
C LYS A 171 -0.49 18.14 4.31
N LEU A 172 0.62 17.52 4.74
CA LEU A 172 0.60 16.19 5.32
C LEU A 172 -0.16 16.15 6.65
N ARG A 173 0.11 17.11 7.55
CA ARG A 173 -0.60 17.21 8.84
C ARG A 173 -2.10 17.41 8.70
N ASN A 174 -2.54 18.16 7.69
CA ASN A 174 -3.97 18.38 7.45
C ASN A 174 -4.63 17.17 6.78
N PHE A 175 -3.86 16.37 6.03
CA PHE A 175 -4.39 15.25 5.28
C PHE A 175 -4.44 13.95 6.09
N PHE A 176 -3.37 13.63 6.82
CA PHE A 176 -3.19 12.35 7.50
C PHE A 176 -3.17 12.48 9.02
N SER A 177 -3.67 11.46 9.70
CA SER A 177 -3.34 11.11 11.07
C SER A 177 -2.23 10.05 11.06
N VAL A 178 -1.20 10.25 11.89
CA VAL A 178 -0.12 9.26 12.06
C VAL A 178 -0.54 8.28 13.12
N LEU A 179 -0.73 7.01 12.77
CA LEU A 179 -1.21 5.97 13.68
C LEU A 179 -0.06 5.26 14.41
N SER A 180 1.09 5.14 13.75
CA SER A 180 2.28 4.58 14.36
C SER A 180 3.56 5.16 13.77
N THR A 181 4.62 4.99 14.55
CA THR A 181 5.98 5.37 14.20
C THR A 181 6.94 4.23 14.50
N ASN A 182 8.18 4.35 14.03
CA ASN A 182 9.28 3.46 14.36
C ASN A 182 10.62 4.20 14.26
N VAL A 183 11.68 3.56 14.76
CA VAL A 183 13.05 4.07 14.68
C VAL A 183 13.87 3.21 13.73
N ALA A 184 14.51 3.82 12.74
CA ALA A 184 15.37 3.16 11.76
C ALA A 184 16.76 2.81 12.36
N ASN A 185 17.56 2.01 11.65
CA ASN A 185 18.88 1.58 12.12
C ASN A 185 19.85 2.73 12.37
N ASN A 186 19.67 3.85 11.67
CA ASN A 186 20.45 5.07 11.83
C ASN A 186 19.87 6.02 12.90
N GLY A 187 18.90 5.57 13.71
CA GLY A 187 18.26 6.34 14.77
C GLY A 187 17.17 7.33 14.30
N VAL A 188 16.87 7.38 13.00
CA VAL A 188 15.84 8.29 12.48
C VAL A 188 14.45 7.80 12.86
N HIS A 189 13.66 8.68 13.48
CA HIS A 189 12.26 8.42 13.85
C HIS A 189 11.33 8.71 12.67
N PHE A 190 10.62 7.70 12.20
CA PHE A 190 9.83 7.76 10.97
C PHE A 190 8.39 7.30 11.18
N VAL A 191 7.51 7.77 10.30
CA VAL A 191 6.09 7.40 10.24
C VAL A 191 5.95 6.02 9.61
N SER A 192 5.33 5.07 10.33
CA SER A 192 5.15 3.68 9.85
C SER A 192 3.71 3.36 9.42
N THR A 193 2.70 4.03 9.99
CA THR A 193 1.31 3.89 9.54
C THR A 193 0.59 5.24 9.56
N VAL A 194 -0.19 5.51 8.51
CA VAL A 194 -1.06 6.70 8.39
C VAL A 194 -2.44 6.33 7.89
N GLU A 195 -3.44 7.14 8.25
CA GLU A 195 -4.75 7.15 7.61
C GLU A 195 -5.21 8.58 7.32
N GLY A 196 -5.98 8.76 6.25
CA GLY A 196 -6.51 10.06 5.89
C GLY A 196 -7.54 10.54 6.91
N LYS A 197 -7.52 11.83 7.24
CA LYS A 197 -8.49 12.42 8.18
C LYS A 197 -9.89 12.51 7.58
N LYS A 198 -9.95 12.94 6.31
CA LYS A 198 -11.19 13.05 5.52
C LYS A 198 -11.32 11.92 4.51
N TYR A 199 -10.26 11.64 3.76
CA TYR A 199 -10.28 10.68 2.66
C TYR A 199 -9.93 9.27 3.15
N PRO A 200 -10.51 8.21 2.58
CA PRO A 200 -10.22 6.82 2.92
C PRO A 200 -8.88 6.35 2.32
N PHE A 201 -7.81 7.11 2.56
CA PHE A 201 -6.48 6.83 2.05
C PHE A 201 -5.60 6.34 3.19
N TYR A 202 -4.99 5.18 3.01
CA TYR A 202 -4.31 4.41 4.03
C TYR A 202 -2.88 4.16 3.60
N GLY A 203 -1.94 4.32 4.53
CA GLY A 203 -0.53 4.03 4.30
C GLY A 203 -0.02 3.08 5.38
N TRP A 204 0.53 1.96 4.95
CA TRP A 204 1.08 0.94 5.85
C TRP A 204 2.49 0.55 5.41
N ARG A 205 3.39 0.35 6.37
CA ARG A 205 4.73 -0.20 6.12
C ARG A 205 4.78 -1.66 6.55
N ALA A 206 4.73 -2.54 5.55
CA ALA A 206 5.01 -3.97 5.68
C ALA A 206 5.81 -4.40 4.45
N ASN A 207 6.86 -5.18 4.64
CA ASN A 207 7.69 -5.67 3.55
C ASN A 207 8.41 -7.00 3.86
N LEU A 208 8.66 -7.76 2.78
CA LEU A 208 9.36 -9.04 2.50
C LEU A 208 9.73 -10.07 3.60
N ASN A 209 10.02 -9.69 4.85
CA ASN A 209 10.24 -10.65 5.95
C ASN A 209 8.97 -10.71 6.79
N PHE A 210 7.96 -11.35 6.23
CA PHE A 210 6.66 -11.47 6.86
C PHE A 210 6.79 -12.33 8.11
N PRO A 211 6.51 -11.80 9.30
CA PRO A 211 6.48 -12.62 10.50
C PRO A 211 5.38 -13.67 10.32
N HIS A 212 5.70 -14.93 10.61
CA HIS A 212 4.77 -16.06 10.45
C HIS A 212 4.11 -16.47 11.77
N SER A 213 4.16 -15.61 12.78
CA SER A 213 3.47 -15.86 14.05
C SER A 213 1.95 -15.83 13.83
N ARG A 214 1.21 -16.47 14.74
CA ARG A 214 -0.27 -16.43 14.75
C ARG A 214 -0.79 -15.00 14.70
N HIS A 215 -0.21 -14.10 15.50
CA HIS A 215 -0.59 -12.69 15.54
C HIS A 215 -0.31 -11.96 14.23
N ALA A 216 0.82 -12.23 13.56
CA ALA A 216 1.14 -11.59 12.29
C ALA A 216 0.19 -12.03 11.15
N VAL A 217 -0.15 -13.32 11.10
CA VAL A 217 -1.15 -13.84 10.14
C VAL A 217 -2.53 -13.23 10.42
N GLN A 218 -2.94 -13.18 11.69
CA GLN A 218 -4.21 -12.58 12.09
C GLN A 218 -4.28 -11.09 11.73
N LEU A 219 -3.21 -10.33 12.00
CA LEU A 219 -3.10 -8.92 11.63
C LEU A 219 -3.26 -8.72 10.13
N SER A 220 -2.55 -9.50 9.31
CA SER A 220 -2.67 -9.40 7.85
C SER A 220 -4.10 -9.65 7.37
N SER A 221 -4.79 -10.63 7.96
CA SER A 221 -6.18 -10.92 7.62
C SER A 221 -7.10 -9.74 7.92
N LEU A 222 -6.96 -9.14 9.11
CA LEU A 222 -7.79 -8.01 9.53
C LEU A 222 -7.52 -6.74 8.70
N MET A 223 -6.26 -6.47 8.34
CA MET A 223 -5.95 -5.32 7.47
C MET A 223 -6.51 -5.49 6.06
N ALA A 224 -6.48 -6.71 5.52
CA ALA A 224 -7.11 -7.01 4.24
C ALA A 224 -8.64 -6.89 4.31
N GLU A 225 -9.26 -7.44 5.36
CA GLU A 225 -10.70 -7.35 5.59
C GLU A 225 -11.16 -5.89 5.74
N PHE A 226 -10.45 -5.09 6.54
CA PHE A 226 -10.68 -3.66 6.69
C PHE A 226 -10.69 -2.95 5.32
N PHE A 227 -9.66 -3.16 4.49
CA PHE A 227 -9.59 -2.49 3.20
C PHE A 227 -10.67 -2.98 2.22
N ILE A 228 -11.04 -4.27 2.26
CA ILE A 228 -12.19 -4.78 1.52
C ILE A 228 -13.48 -4.09 1.95
N ASN A 229 -13.70 -3.93 3.25
CA ASN A 229 -14.87 -3.25 3.79
C ASN A 229 -14.93 -1.78 3.36
N GLU A 230 -13.80 -1.11 3.28
CA GLU A 230 -13.72 0.24 2.72
C GLU A 230 -14.17 0.28 1.25
N GLY A 231 -13.75 -0.70 0.43
CA GLY A 231 -14.15 -0.77 -0.98
C GLY A 231 -15.66 -1.01 -1.17
N ARG A 232 -16.30 -1.75 -0.26
CA ARG A 232 -17.75 -2.01 -0.30
C ARG A 232 -18.62 -0.76 -0.17
N ASN A 233 -18.04 0.35 0.32
CA ASN A 233 -18.74 1.63 0.42
C ASN A 233 -18.75 2.43 -0.89
N SER A 234 -18.02 1.99 -1.91
CA SER A 234 -17.99 2.64 -3.23
C SER A 234 -19.32 2.47 -3.98
N LEU A 235 -19.73 3.51 -4.71
CA LEU A 235 -20.93 3.46 -5.57
C LEU A 235 -20.65 2.88 -6.96
N HIS A 236 -19.40 2.55 -7.25
CA HIS A 236 -19.00 1.96 -8.52
C HIS A 236 -19.67 0.59 -8.72
N GLN A 237 -20.14 0.34 -9.95
CA GLN A 237 -20.66 -0.96 -10.35
C GLN A 237 -19.54 -1.76 -11.00
N ASN A 238 -19.40 -3.01 -10.57
CA ASN A 238 -18.37 -3.92 -11.07
C ASN A 238 -18.80 -4.49 -12.42
N ASP A 239 -18.75 -3.66 -13.46
CA ASP A 239 -18.82 -4.09 -14.86
C ASP A 239 -17.40 -4.39 -15.39
N VAL A 240 -16.65 -5.15 -14.59
CA VAL A 240 -15.32 -5.66 -14.92
C VAL A 240 -15.52 -6.95 -15.70
N LYS A 241 -14.88 -7.05 -16.87
CA LYS A 241 -14.92 -8.29 -17.65
C LYS A 241 -13.93 -9.30 -17.09
N ASP A 242 -14.19 -10.59 -17.31
CA ASP A 242 -13.29 -11.66 -16.85
C ASP A 242 -11.85 -11.48 -17.38
N GLU A 243 -11.67 -10.91 -18.58
CA GLU A 243 -10.33 -10.65 -19.14
C GLU A 243 -9.59 -9.47 -18.49
N GLU A 244 -10.30 -8.63 -17.73
CA GLU A 244 -9.73 -7.52 -16.95
C GLU A 244 -9.36 -7.95 -15.51
N LEU A 245 -9.72 -9.18 -15.13
CA LEU A 245 -9.39 -9.77 -13.83
C LEU A 245 -8.06 -10.52 -13.90
N ILE A 246 -7.38 -10.59 -12.76
CA ILE A 246 -6.10 -11.30 -12.63
C ILE A 246 -6.17 -12.78 -13.05
N TYR A 247 -7.36 -13.37 -13.09
CA TYR A 247 -7.61 -14.76 -13.51
C TYR A 247 -7.14 -15.06 -14.94
N GLY A 248 -7.03 -14.05 -15.81
CA GLY A 248 -6.47 -14.19 -17.14
C GLY A 248 -4.95 -14.39 -17.16
N TYR A 249 -4.27 -14.24 -16.01
CA TYR A 249 -2.82 -14.23 -15.92
C TYR A 249 -2.31 -15.39 -15.06
N THR A 250 -1.15 -15.94 -15.44
CA THR A 250 -0.49 -17.01 -14.68
C THR A 250 0.77 -16.47 -14.03
N PRO A 251 0.92 -16.56 -12.70
CA PRO A 251 2.16 -16.15 -12.06
C PRO A 251 3.24 -17.19 -12.31
N ILE A 252 4.50 -16.75 -12.36
CA ILE A 252 5.67 -17.64 -12.40
C ILE A 252 6.33 -17.73 -11.03
N TYR A 253 6.97 -18.86 -10.77
CA TYR A 253 7.85 -19.00 -9.61
C TYR A 253 9.07 -18.09 -9.76
N SER A 254 9.31 -17.23 -8.77
CA SER A 254 10.32 -16.17 -8.84
C SER A 254 11.27 -16.14 -7.64
N ALA A 255 11.14 -17.07 -6.69
CA ALA A 255 11.93 -17.05 -5.45
C ALA A 255 13.45 -17.22 -5.69
N ASN A 256 13.83 -17.78 -6.84
CA ASN A 256 15.22 -17.98 -7.22
C ASN A 256 15.93 -16.71 -7.73
N PHE A 257 15.19 -15.66 -8.12
CA PHE A 257 15.77 -14.41 -8.63
C PHE A 257 15.13 -13.14 -8.04
N SER A 258 14.20 -13.27 -7.11
CA SER A 258 13.50 -12.15 -6.47
C SER A 258 13.20 -12.42 -5.00
N GLY A 259 12.73 -11.40 -4.28
CA GLY A 259 12.22 -11.53 -2.91
C GLY A 259 10.82 -12.13 -2.80
N TYR A 260 10.19 -12.51 -3.92
CA TYR A 260 8.81 -13.02 -3.95
C TYR A 260 8.78 -14.47 -4.41
N GLU A 261 7.94 -15.29 -3.77
CA GLU A 261 7.72 -16.69 -4.16
C GLU A 261 7.18 -16.80 -5.60
N GLN A 262 6.22 -15.93 -5.92
CA GLN A 262 5.57 -15.87 -7.22
C GLN A 262 5.41 -14.42 -7.67
N ALA A 263 5.48 -14.19 -8.98
CA ALA A 263 5.29 -12.89 -9.60
C ALA A 263 4.51 -13.01 -10.91
N TYR A 264 3.67 -12.01 -11.19
CA TYR A 264 3.00 -11.83 -12.46
C TYR A 264 3.81 -10.86 -13.34
N PHE A 265 3.94 -11.18 -14.63
CA PHE A 265 4.61 -10.36 -15.64
C PHE A 265 3.60 -10.04 -16.75
N PHE A 266 3.62 -8.80 -17.26
CA PHE A 266 2.59 -8.21 -18.12
C PHE A 266 3.18 -7.45 -19.30
#